data_AF-A0A7I7VQ77-F1
#
_entry.id   AF-A0A7I7VQ77-F1
#
_cell.length_a   1.000
_cell.length_b   1.000
_cell.length_c   1.000
_cell.angle_alpha   90.00
_cell.angle_beta   90.00
_cell.angle_gamma   90.00
#
_symmetry.space_group_name_H-M   'P 1'
#
loop_
_entity.id
_entity.type
_entity.pdbx_description
1 polymer ?
#
loop_
_entity_poly.entity_id
_entity_poly.type
_entity_poly.pdbx_seq_one_letter_code
_entity_poly.pdbx_strand_id
1 'polypeptide(L)'
;MPKGTGAVHIATQRRKYTGKDGVERVYESQLLRRSFREDGRVRNETLANLSVLPPEAIAAIRAILAGKSLVDPAAVCTVTRALPHGHLAAASVTAKALGLPGLLGPTCRHRQVAMALILARTVAPASKLATISWWADTTLATDLDLASVSTDEVYAAMDWLLTRQEAIEKKLAARHLGPAVNPSRIAMFDLSSSWVTGRHCDLAARGYSRDAKKGCEQIEYGLLTDPDGRPVAIRVFPATPPTRPRSPTR
;
A
#
# COMPACT_ATOMS: atom_id res chain seq x y z
N MET A 1 11.24 -21.73 -62.96
CA MET A 1 11.94 -20.66 -62.21
C MET A 1 11.68 -20.85 -60.73
N PRO A 2 12.68 -20.75 -59.85
CA PRO A 2 12.45 -20.87 -58.42
C PRO A 2 11.54 -19.72 -57.98
N LYS A 3 10.36 -20.05 -57.44
CA LYS A 3 9.41 -19.08 -56.88
C LYS A 3 10.16 -18.28 -55.80
N GLY A 4 10.30 -16.97 -56.01
CA GLY A 4 11.13 -16.09 -55.18
C GLY A 4 10.77 -16.09 -53.69
N THR A 5 11.68 -15.54 -52.89
CA THR A 5 11.64 -15.37 -51.43
C THR A 5 10.48 -14.50 -50.95
N GLY A 6 9.26 -15.03 -51.01
CA GLY A 6 8.05 -14.40 -50.48
C GLY A 6 8.04 -14.31 -48.95
N ALA A 7 7.40 -13.27 -48.40
CA ALA A 7 7.29 -13.09 -46.95
C ALA A 7 6.43 -14.20 -46.31
N VAL A 8 6.93 -14.77 -45.21
CA VAL A 8 6.26 -15.86 -44.48
C VAL A 8 5.56 -15.28 -43.25
N HIS A 9 4.31 -15.69 -43.01
CA HIS A 9 3.50 -15.26 -41.87
C HIS A 9 2.59 -16.39 -41.39
N ILE A 10 2.05 -16.26 -40.17
CA ILE A 10 1.01 -17.17 -39.67
C ILE A 10 -0.38 -16.56 -39.93
N ALA A 11 -1.23 -17.28 -40.66
CA ALA A 11 -2.62 -16.92 -40.88
C ALA A 11 -3.54 -17.78 -40.03
N THR A 12 -4.51 -17.14 -39.37
CA THR A 12 -5.55 -17.83 -38.60
C THR A 12 -6.79 -18.01 -39.48
N GLN A 13 -7.24 -19.24 -39.67
CA GLN A 13 -8.48 -19.55 -40.37
C GLN A 13 -9.52 -20.11 -39.41
N ARG A 14 -10.73 -19.56 -39.48
CA ARG A 14 -11.88 -20.03 -38.68
C ARG A 14 -12.92 -20.66 -39.60
N ARG A 15 -13.36 -21.86 -39.27
CA ARG A 15 -14.46 -22.55 -39.96
C ARG A 15 -15.58 -22.81 -38.98
N LYS A 16 -16.79 -22.38 -39.33
CA LYS A 16 -18.01 -22.65 -38.58
C LYS A 16 -18.65 -23.91 -39.17
N TYR A 17 -19.04 -24.83 -38.30
CA TYR A 17 -19.70 -26.07 -38.69
C TYR A 17 -20.85 -26.33 -37.72
N THR A 18 -22.07 -26.38 -38.24
CA THR A 18 -23.25 -26.78 -37.48
C THR A 18 -23.43 -28.27 -37.61
N GLY A 19 -23.33 -29.00 -36.50
CA GLY A 19 -23.54 -30.44 -36.50
C GLY A 19 -25.00 -30.82 -36.70
N LYS A 20 -25.26 -32.11 -36.96
CA LYS A 20 -26.63 -32.66 -37.06
C LYS A 20 -27.44 -32.51 -35.76
N ASP A 21 -26.76 -32.24 -34.66
CA ASP A 21 -27.27 -31.90 -33.33
C ASP A 21 -27.72 -30.44 -33.19
N GLY A 22 -27.57 -29.62 -34.23
CA GLY A 22 -27.87 -28.18 -34.20
C GLY A 22 -26.81 -27.34 -33.49
N VAL A 23 -25.72 -27.95 -33.00
CA VAL A 23 -24.66 -27.25 -32.26
C VAL A 23 -23.64 -26.67 -33.24
N GLU A 24 -23.46 -25.35 -33.19
CA GLU A 24 -22.41 -24.66 -33.94
C GLU A 24 -21.04 -24.86 -33.28
N ARG A 25 -20.09 -25.43 -34.02
CA ARG A 25 -18.70 -25.59 -33.61
C ARG A 25 -17.81 -24.68 -34.47
N VAL A 26 -16.92 -23.93 -33.82
CA VAL A 26 -15.92 -23.10 -34.50
C VAL A 26 -14.56 -23.78 -34.41
N TYR A 27 -14.01 -24.15 -35.56
CA TYR A 27 -12.68 -24.71 -35.68
C TYR A 27 -11.71 -23.61 -36.08
N GLU A 28 -10.68 -23.39 -35.27
CA GLU A 28 -9.58 -22.47 -35.58
C GLU A 28 -8.35 -23.26 -36.00
N SER A 29 -7.71 -22.82 -37.09
CA SER A 29 -6.46 -23.39 -37.59
C SER A 29 -5.42 -22.31 -37.80
N GLN A 30 -4.19 -22.61 -37.40
CA GLN A 30 -3.03 -21.74 -37.51
C GLN A 30 -2.16 -22.25 -38.65
N LEU A 31 -2.04 -21.50 -39.74
CA LEU A 31 -1.33 -21.94 -40.95
C LEU A 31 -0.11 -21.06 -41.20
N LEU A 32 1.05 -21.67 -41.40
CA LEU A 32 2.24 -20.99 -41.91
C LEU A 32 2.06 -20.78 -43.42
N ARG A 33 2.09 -19.52 -43.87
CA ARG A 33 1.84 -19.16 -45.27
C ARG A 33 2.93 -18.28 -45.83
N ARG A 34 3.25 -18.49 -47.10
CA ARG A 34 4.14 -17.65 -47.90
C ARG A 34 3.32 -16.81 -48.88
N SER A 35 3.53 -15.50 -48.86
CA SER A 35 2.95 -14.57 -49.83
C SER A 35 3.96 -14.29 -50.94
N PHE A 36 3.55 -14.48 -52.20
CA PHE A 36 4.37 -14.22 -53.38
C PHE A 36 3.52 -13.53 -54.47
N ARG A 37 4.19 -12.93 -55.46
CA ARG A 37 3.51 -12.32 -56.62
C ARG A 37 3.65 -13.23 -57.84
N GLU A 38 2.53 -13.45 -58.53
CA GLU A 38 2.45 -14.19 -59.78
C GLU A 38 1.50 -13.40 -60.69
N ASP A 39 1.97 -13.03 -61.89
CA ASP A 39 1.23 -12.22 -62.87
C ASP A 39 0.62 -10.93 -62.28
N GLY A 40 1.39 -10.22 -61.47
CA GLY A 40 0.96 -8.97 -60.82
C GLY A 40 -0.04 -9.13 -59.67
N ARG A 41 -0.49 -10.36 -59.36
CA ARG A 41 -1.42 -10.65 -58.26
C ARG A 41 -0.69 -11.27 -57.07
N VAL A 42 -1.08 -10.90 -55.86
CA VAL A 42 -0.59 -11.53 -54.63
C VAL A 42 -1.29 -12.87 -54.44
N ARG A 43 -0.51 -13.94 -54.29
CA ARG A 43 -0.99 -15.29 -53.99
C ARG A 43 -0.37 -15.77 -52.69
N ASN A 44 -1.09 -16.65 -51.99
CA ASN A 44 -0.67 -17.20 -50.71
C ASN A 44 -0.60 -18.73 -50.80
N GLU A 45 0.57 -19.29 -50.55
CA GLU A 45 0.79 -20.73 -50.44
C GLU A 45 0.83 -21.15 -48.98
N THR A 46 0.15 -22.25 -48.62
CA THR A 46 0.26 -22.85 -47.28
C THR A 46 1.50 -23.72 -47.23
N LEU A 47 2.42 -23.40 -46.33
CA LEU A 47 3.65 -24.15 -46.13
C LEU A 47 3.48 -25.26 -45.08
N ALA A 48 2.75 -24.98 -44.00
CA ALA A 48 2.52 -25.94 -42.92
C ALA A 48 1.25 -25.61 -42.12
N ASN A 49 0.67 -26.61 -41.47
CA ASN A 49 -0.36 -26.43 -40.45
C ASN A 49 0.30 -26.49 -39.06
N LEU A 50 0.27 -25.37 -38.35
CA LEU A 50 0.86 -25.20 -37.03
C LEU A 50 -0.15 -25.42 -35.89
N SER A 51 -1.39 -25.81 -36.19
CA SER A 51 -2.46 -25.95 -35.17
C SER A 51 -2.19 -27.02 -34.11
N VAL A 52 -1.22 -27.91 -34.33
CA VAL A 52 -0.77 -28.92 -33.36
C VAL A 52 0.15 -28.32 -32.29
N LEU A 53 0.75 -27.16 -32.56
CA LEU A 53 1.68 -26.54 -31.63
C LEU A 53 0.94 -25.85 -30.47
N PRO A 54 1.57 -25.76 -29.29
CA PRO A 54 1.05 -24.95 -28.20
C PRO A 54 0.88 -23.47 -28.59
N PRO A 55 -0.09 -22.75 -28.00
CA PRO A 55 -0.34 -21.34 -28.31
C PRO A 55 0.90 -20.44 -28.16
N GLU A 56 1.74 -20.68 -27.16
CA GLU A 56 2.97 -19.94 -26.90
C GLU A 56 4.02 -20.11 -28.01
N ALA A 57 4.12 -21.30 -28.60
CA ALA A 57 5.03 -21.55 -29.72
C ALA A 57 4.55 -20.82 -30.99
N ILE A 58 3.24 -20.84 -31.25
CA ILE A 58 2.63 -20.09 -32.36
C ILE A 58 2.84 -18.59 -32.18
N ALA A 59 2.67 -18.07 -30.95
CA ALA A 59 2.93 -16.68 -30.63
C ALA A 59 4.40 -16.29 -30.83
N ALA A 60 5.33 -17.15 -30.41
CA ALA A 60 6.77 -16.96 -30.61
C ALA A 60 7.14 -16.90 -32.10
N ILE A 61 6.69 -17.87 -32.90
CA ILE A 61 6.93 -17.89 -34.35
C ILE A 61 6.32 -16.64 -35.00
N ARG A 62 5.11 -16.25 -34.62
CA ARG A 62 4.46 -15.02 -35.12
C ARG A 62 5.28 -13.77 -34.81
N ALA A 63 5.81 -13.66 -33.59
CA ALA A 63 6.65 -12.54 -33.18
C ALA A 63 7.96 -12.47 -34.00
N ILE A 64 8.63 -13.61 -34.17
CA ILE A 64 9.86 -13.70 -34.97
C ILE A 64 9.59 -13.34 -36.44
N LEU A 65 8.52 -13.87 -37.04
CA LEU A 65 8.14 -13.56 -38.42
C LEU A 65 7.73 -12.10 -38.62
N ALA A 66 7.27 -11.42 -37.57
CA ALA A 66 7.00 -9.98 -37.56
C ALA A 66 8.26 -9.12 -37.33
N GLY A 67 9.45 -9.73 -37.26
CA GLY A 67 10.72 -9.04 -37.06
C GLY A 67 11.05 -8.72 -35.60
N LYS A 68 10.32 -9.30 -34.63
CA LYS A 68 10.65 -9.13 -33.21
C LYS A 68 11.73 -10.11 -32.78
N SER A 69 12.68 -9.63 -32.00
CA SER A 69 13.65 -10.49 -31.31
C SER A 69 13.00 -11.12 -30.07
N LEU A 70 13.15 -12.43 -29.92
CA LEU A 70 12.84 -13.12 -28.68
C LEU A 70 14.15 -13.34 -27.93
N VAL A 71 14.12 -13.08 -26.63
CA VAL A 71 15.25 -13.26 -25.73
C VAL A 71 14.82 -14.17 -24.61
N ASP A 72 15.76 -14.97 -24.11
CA ASP A 72 15.58 -15.67 -22.85
C ASP A 72 15.51 -14.61 -21.73
N PRO A 73 14.39 -14.49 -20.99
CA PRO A 73 14.28 -13.54 -19.89
C PRO A 73 15.42 -13.66 -18.89
N ALA A 74 15.93 -14.86 -18.62
CA ALA A 74 17.06 -15.08 -17.71
C ALA A 74 18.39 -14.54 -18.26
N ALA A 75 18.51 -14.43 -19.58
CA ALA A 75 19.70 -13.86 -20.24
C ALA A 75 19.67 -12.33 -20.32
N VAL A 76 18.50 -11.68 -20.13
CA VAL A 76 18.36 -10.21 -20.26
C VAL A 76 17.92 -9.52 -18.97
N CYS A 77 17.38 -10.25 -18.01
CA CYS A 77 16.88 -9.71 -16.76
C CYS A 77 17.35 -10.59 -15.60
N THR A 78 17.96 -9.96 -14.59
CA THR A 78 18.34 -10.62 -13.35
C THR A 78 17.65 -9.92 -12.20
N VAL A 79 16.93 -10.69 -11.38
CA VAL A 79 16.35 -10.18 -10.14
C VAL A 79 17.47 -9.95 -9.14
N THR A 80 17.81 -8.69 -8.87
CA THR A 80 18.87 -8.32 -7.91
C THR A 80 18.37 -8.32 -6.47
N ARG A 81 17.09 -8.02 -6.25
CA ARG A 81 16.46 -7.99 -4.92
C ARG A 81 14.96 -8.19 -5.03
N ALA A 82 14.38 -8.90 -4.07
CA ALA A 82 12.94 -8.97 -3.86
C ALA A 82 12.62 -8.43 -2.46
N LEU A 83 11.69 -7.48 -2.38
CA LEU A 83 11.33 -6.81 -1.14
C LEU A 83 9.84 -7.03 -0.81
N PRO A 84 9.48 -7.18 0.47
CA PRO A 84 8.10 -7.15 0.90
C PRO A 84 7.42 -5.83 0.53
N HIS A 85 6.22 -5.93 -0.05
CA HIS A 85 5.49 -4.78 -0.60
C HIS A 85 3.98 -4.82 -0.34
N GLY A 86 3.32 -5.97 -0.54
CA GLY A 86 1.86 -6.04 -0.58
C GLY A 86 1.13 -5.47 0.65
N HIS A 87 1.64 -5.72 1.86
CA HIS A 87 1.04 -5.20 3.10
C HIS A 87 1.23 -3.67 3.25
N LEU A 88 2.38 -3.13 2.83
CA LEU A 88 2.64 -1.69 2.82
C LEU A 88 1.81 -0.98 1.77
N ALA A 89 1.68 -1.57 0.59
CA ALA A 89 0.82 -1.06 -0.48
C ALA A 89 -0.64 -0.99 -0.02
N ALA A 90 -1.16 -2.04 0.64
CA ALA A 90 -2.51 -2.06 1.18
C ALA A 90 -2.72 -0.96 2.25
N ALA A 91 -1.78 -0.81 3.18
CA ALA A 91 -1.83 0.26 4.19
C ALA A 91 -1.76 1.65 3.55
N SER A 92 -0.90 1.85 2.55
CA SER A 92 -0.73 3.11 1.83
C SER A 92 -1.98 3.50 1.03
N VAL A 93 -2.61 2.55 0.34
CA VAL A 93 -3.89 2.76 -0.37
C VAL A 93 -4.99 3.16 0.61
N THR A 94 -5.07 2.47 1.75
CA THR A 94 -6.04 2.80 2.81
C THR A 94 -5.80 4.20 3.38
N ALA A 95 -4.54 4.54 3.68
CA ALA A 95 -4.17 5.87 4.17
C ALA A 95 -4.55 6.98 3.16
N LYS A 96 -4.33 6.75 1.87
CA LYS A 96 -4.74 7.67 0.80
C LYS A 96 -6.26 7.80 0.71
N ALA A 97 -7.00 6.70 0.77
CA ALA A 97 -8.46 6.70 0.75
C ALA A 97 -9.06 7.48 1.94
N LEU A 98 -8.44 7.40 3.13
CA LEU A 98 -8.83 8.18 4.31
C LEU A 98 -8.41 9.67 4.24
N GLY A 99 -7.65 10.05 3.22
CA GLY A 99 -7.09 11.40 3.07
C GLY A 99 -6.00 11.72 4.09
N LEU A 100 -5.36 10.70 4.69
CA LEU A 100 -4.36 10.86 5.74
C LEU A 100 -3.17 11.74 5.32
N PRO A 101 -2.59 11.63 4.10
CA PRO A 101 -1.49 12.51 3.70
C PRO A 101 -1.86 14.01 3.77
N GLY A 102 -3.05 14.37 3.28
CA GLY A 102 -3.54 15.75 3.32
C GLY A 102 -4.00 16.20 4.72
N LEU A 103 -4.39 15.25 5.58
CA LEU A 103 -4.65 15.51 6.98
C LEU A 103 -3.35 15.94 7.69
N LEU A 104 -2.27 15.15 7.51
CA LEU A 104 -0.97 15.40 8.14
C LEU A 104 -0.38 16.75 7.73
N GLY A 105 -0.49 17.17 6.48
CA GLY A 105 -0.05 18.50 6.04
C GLY A 105 0.49 18.59 4.61
N PRO A 106 1.08 19.74 4.24
CA PRO A 106 1.69 19.93 2.92
C PRO A 106 2.84 18.96 2.69
N THR A 107 3.20 18.75 1.41
CA THR A 107 4.32 17.86 1.06
C THR A 107 5.64 18.41 1.56
N CYS A 108 6.26 17.67 2.48
CA CYS A 108 7.59 17.93 3.00
C CYS A 108 8.22 16.62 3.49
N ARG A 109 9.54 16.63 3.72
CA ARG A 109 10.30 15.48 4.21
C ARG A 109 9.73 14.95 5.53
N HIS A 110 9.47 15.82 6.51
CA HIS A 110 8.90 15.45 7.80
C HIS A 110 7.56 14.73 7.67
N ARG A 111 6.68 15.18 6.75
CA ARG A 111 5.42 14.48 6.48
C ARG A 111 5.65 13.06 5.95
N GLN A 112 6.60 12.88 5.03
CA GLN A 112 6.88 11.54 4.48
C GLN A 112 7.45 10.61 5.54
N VAL A 113 8.36 11.08 6.39
CA VAL A 113 8.89 10.31 7.52
C VAL A 113 7.78 9.96 8.51
N ALA A 114 6.90 10.92 8.86
CA ALA A 114 5.74 10.66 9.71
C ALA A 114 4.77 9.64 9.11
N MET A 115 4.49 9.74 7.79
CA MET A 115 3.68 8.75 7.08
C MET A 115 4.32 7.36 7.13
N ALA A 116 5.63 7.26 6.93
CA ALA A 116 6.36 5.99 7.02
C ALA A 116 6.24 5.37 8.42
N LEU A 117 6.36 6.16 9.49
CA LEU A 117 6.18 5.69 10.86
C LEU A 117 4.76 5.17 11.11
N ILE A 118 3.74 5.86 10.60
CA ILE A 118 2.35 5.44 10.74
C ILE A 118 2.10 4.13 9.99
N LEU A 119 2.50 4.05 8.72
CA LEU A 119 2.34 2.84 7.91
C LEU A 119 3.06 1.65 8.53
N ALA A 120 4.30 1.84 8.98
CA ALA A 120 5.07 0.79 9.64
C ALA A 120 4.40 0.34 10.95
N ARG A 121 3.90 1.27 11.76
CA ARG A 121 3.19 0.95 13.01
C ARG A 121 1.91 0.14 12.76
N THR A 122 1.22 0.37 11.64
CA THR A 122 0.00 -0.36 11.25
C THR A 122 0.29 -1.80 10.88
N VAL A 123 1.40 -2.07 10.19
CA VAL A 123 1.68 -3.40 9.62
C VAL A 123 2.67 -4.24 10.43
N ALA A 124 3.60 -3.60 11.14
CA ALA A 124 4.67 -4.25 11.89
C ALA A 124 5.07 -3.38 13.10
N PRO A 125 4.21 -3.28 14.14
CA PRO A 125 4.49 -2.47 15.31
C PRO A 125 5.75 -2.94 16.05
N ALA A 126 6.76 -2.07 16.15
CA ALA A 126 8.02 -2.36 16.82
C ALA A 126 8.58 -1.12 17.55
N SER A 127 9.75 -1.28 18.18
CA SER A 127 10.50 -0.12 18.70
C SER A 127 10.90 0.83 17.57
N LYS A 128 11.17 2.11 17.87
CA LYS A 128 11.54 3.10 16.83
C LYS A 128 12.78 2.66 16.05
N LEU A 129 13.82 2.19 16.76
CA LEU A 129 15.05 1.73 16.15
C LEU A 129 14.79 0.51 15.23
N ALA A 130 14.05 -0.49 15.71
CA ALA A 130 13.69 -1.64 14.88
C ALA A 130 12.85 -1.24 13.67
N THR A 131 11.93 -0.29 13.84
CA THR A 131 11.08 0.25 12.77
C THR A 131 11.93 0.90 11.68
N ILE A 132 12.90 1.75 12.04
CA ILE A 132 13.76 2.47 11.10
C ILE A 132 14.66 1.49 10.34
N SER A 133 15.31 0.57 11.04
CA SER A 133 16.16 -0.44 10.41
C SER A 133 15.38 -1.30 9.40
N TRP A 134 14.14 -1.64 9.75
CA TRP A 134 13.26 -2.46 8.91
C TRP A 134 12.86 -1.79 7.59
N TRP A 135 12.87 -0.46 7.50
CA TRP A 135 12.48 0.23 6.26
C TRP A 135 13.36 -0.14 5.07
N ALA A 136 14.65 -0.40 5.30
CA ALA A 136 15.59 -0.81 4.26
C ALA A 136 15.28 -2.20 3.69
N ASP A 137 14.58 -3.04 4.45
CA ASP A 137 14.19 -4.41 4.10
C ASP A 137 12.79 -4.49 3.48
N THR A 138 12.21 -3.36 3.09
CA THR A 138 10.91 -3.27 2.44
C THR A 138 10.90 -2.21 1.35
N THR A 139 9.79 -2.11 0.65
CA THR A 139 9.55 -1.04 -0.35
C THR A 139 9.16 0.31 0.27
N LEU A 140 8.91 0.38 1.59
CA LEU A 140 8.33 1.56 2.26
C LEU A 140 9.09 2.86 1.98
N ALA A 141 10.41 2.84 2.12
CA ALA A 141 11.23 4.02 1.88
C ALA A 141 11.17 4.47 0.42
N THR A 142 11.22 3.51 -0.52
CA THR A 142 11.13 3.81 -1.96
C THR A 142 9.76 4.37 -2.33
N ASP A 143 8.68 3.76 -1.84
CA ASP A 143 7.30 4.15 -2.14
C ASP A 143 6.94 5.57 -1.65
N LEU A 144 7.66 6.07 -0.63
CA LEU A 144 7.49 7.41 -0.07
C LEU A 144 8.57 8.42 -0.51
N ASP A 145 9.42 8.04 -1.46
CA ASP A 145 10.55 8.84 -1.93
C ASP A 145 11.48 9.26 -0.78
N LEU A 146 11.75 8.30 0.11
CA LEU A 146 12.65 8.45 1.23
C LEU A 146 14.01 7.83 0.91
N ALA A 147 15.04 8.67 0.73
CA ALA A 147 16.42 8.27 0.96
C ALA A 147 16.64 7.80 2.41
N SER A 148 17.84 7.32 2.75
CA SER A 148 18.20 6.92 4.13
C SER A 148 17.70 7.93 5.16
N VAL A 149 16.93 7.46 6.15
CA VAL A 149 16.38 8.29 7.22
C VAL A 149 17.15 7.99 8.49
N SER A 150 17.75 9.03 9.06
CA SER A 150 18.43 8.96 10.36
C SER A 150 17.42 8.93 11.53
N THR A 151 17.89 8.48 12.69
CA THR A 151 17.09 8.55 13.93
C THR A 151 16.73 10.00 14.28
N ASP A 152 17.61 10.96 14.03
CA ASP A 152 17.38 12.39 14.29
C ASP A 152 16.28 12.96 13.37
N GLU A 153 16.26 12.58 12.09
CA GLU A 153 15.17 12.93 11.18
C GLU A 153 13.81 12.36 11.65
N VAL A 154 13.81 11.16 12.24
CA VAL A 154 12.59 10.59 12.83
C VAL A 154 12.11 11.43 14.01
N TYR A 155 13.00 11.83 14.92
CA TYR A 155 12.62 12.71 16.03
C TYR A 155 12.13 14.07 15.54
N ALA A 156 12.84 14.69 14.59
CA ALA A 156 12.41 15.96 13.98
C ALA A 156 11.04 15.83 13.29
N ALA A 157 10.75 14.70 12.65
CA ALA A 157 9.44 14.43 12.05
C ALA A 157 8.33 14.23 13.09
N MET A 158 8.64 13.62 14.23
CA MET A 158 7.71 13.48 15.35
C MET A 158 7.41 14.85 15.99
N ASP A 159 8.42 15.69 16.18
CA ASP A 159 8.26 17.05 16.71
C ASP A 159 7.45 17.90 15.73
N TRP A 160 7.77 17.81 14.43
CA TRP A 160 6.97 18.45 13.38
C TRP A 160 5.51 18.00 13.43
N LEU A 161 5.25 16.70 13.58
CA LEU A 161 3.89 16.16 13.68
C LEU A 161 3.18 16.67 14.95
N LEU A 162 3.90 16.82 16.07
CA LEU A 162 3.36 17.38 17.30
C LEU A 162 2.89 18.82 17.10
N THR A 163 3.66 19.67 16.40
CA THR A 163 3.22 21.04 16.07
C THR A 163 1.95 21.10 15.23
N ARG A 164 1.60 20.01 14.55
CA ARG A 164 0.44 19.91 13.65
C ARG A 164 -0.81 19.37 14.36
N GLN A 165 -0.68 18.91 15.60
CA GLN A 165 -1.72 18.18 16.32
C GLN A 165 -3.05 18.94 16.35
N GLU A 166 -3.07 20.18 16.81
CA GLU A 166 -4.31 20.96 16.92
C GLU A 166 -5.02 21.12 15.56
N ALA A 167 -4.26 21.37 14.49
CA ALA A 167 -4.82 21.51 13.16
C ALA A 167 -5.39 20.19 12.62
N ILE A 168 -4.74 19.05 12.93
CA ILE A 168 -5.23 17.71 12.57
C ILE A 168 -6.52 17.39 13.32
N GLU A 169 -6.53 17.60 14.63
CA GLU A 169 -7.68 17.32 15.49
C GLU A 169 -8.88 18.20 15.15
N LYS A 170 -8.65 19.48 14.83
CA LYS A 170 -9.72 20.37 14.34
C LYS A 170 -10.36 19.84 13.05
N LYS A 171 -9.56 19.33 12.11
CA LYS A 171 -10.07 18.71 10.88
C LYS A 171 -10.84 17.42 11.16
N LEU A 172 -10.35 16.58 12.07
CA LEU A 172 -11.04 15.34 12.48
C LEU A 172 -12.35 15.64 13.21
N ALA A 173 -12.36 16.63 14.11
CA ALA A 173 -13.57 17.06 14.82
C ALA A 173 -14.62 17.61 13.84
N ALA A 174 -14.21 18.45 12.89
CA ALA A 174 -15.13 18.92 11.84
C ALA A 174 -15.69 17.76 10.99
N ARG A 175 -14.87 16.74 10.71
CA ARG A 175 -15.24 15.58 9.89
C ARG A 175 -16.15 14.60 10.61
N HIS A 176 -15.95 14.36 11.91
CA HIS A 176 -16.59 13.25 12.64
C HIS A 176 -17.53 13.68 13.76
N LEU A 177 -17.37 14.91 14.30
CA LEU A 177 -18.22 15.45 15.36
C LEU A 177 -19.12 16.60 14.87
N GLY A 178 -19.09 16.91 13.57
CA GLY A 178 -19.96 17.92 12.96
C GLY A 178 -21.44 17.56 13.09
N PRO A 179 -22.37 18.53 13.27
CA PRO A 179 -23.78 18.25 13.50
C PRO A 179 -24.46 17.42 12.41
N ALA A 180 -23.98 17.50 11.17
CA ALA A 180 -24.51 16.74 10.04
C ALA A 180 -24.22 15.23 10.12
N VAL A 181 -23.06 14.85 10.67
CA VAL A 181 -22.62 13.45 10.81
C VAL A 181 -22.84 12.90 12.21
N ASN A 182 -22.96 13.78 13.21
CA ASN A 182 -23.19 13.46 14.62
C ASN A 182 -24.32 14.34 15.19
N PRO A 183 -25.59 14.09 14.81
CA PRO A 183 -26.73 14.92 15.22
C PRO A 183 -26.98 14.85 16.73
N SER A 184 -26.68 13.71 17.36
CA SER A 184 -26.78 13.52 18.81
C SER A 184 -25.68 14.25 19.59
N ARG A 185 -24.67 14.80 18.91
CA ARG A 185 -23.51 15.53 19.50
C ARG A 185 -22.79 14.73 20.58
N ILE A 186 -22.73 13.41 20.40
CA ILE A 186 -22.06 12.51 21.35
C ILE A 186 -20.57 12.48 21.00
N ALA A 187 -19.73 12.72 22.00
CA ALA A 187 -18.30 12.44 21.92
C ALA A 187 -17.93 11.54 23.09
N MET A 188 -17.25 10.44 22.82
CA MET A 188 -16.83 9.50 23.86
C MET A 188 -15.42 9.86 24.29
N PHE A 189 -15.18 9.86 25.60
CA PHE A 189 -13.89 10.17 26.17
C PHE A 189 -13.53 9.08 27.18
N ASP A 190 -12.34 8.53 27.04
CA ASP A 190 -11.76 7.63 28.03
C ASP A 190 -10.31 8.03 28.35
N LEU A 191 -9.90 7.68 29.56
CA LEU A 191 -8.55 7.88 30.07
C LEU A 191 -7.87 6.53 30.19
N SER A 192 -6.61 6.45 29.80
CA SER A 192 -5.74 5.31 30.10
C SER A 192 -4.48 5.80 30.79
N SER A 193 -3.83 4.95 31.58
CA SER A 193 -2.61 5.29 32.32
C SER A 193 -1.48 4.34 31.94
N SER A 194 -0.24 4.82 31.98
CA SER A 194 0.94 3.96 31.98
C SER A 194 1.90 4.40 33.06
N TRP A 195 2.45 3.43 33.80
CA TRP A 195 3.57 3.69 34.69
C TRP A 195 4.86 3.85 33.90
N VAL A 196 5.72 4.74 34.37
CA VAL A 196 7.00 5.04 33.74
C VAL A 196 8.15 4.67 34.66
N THR A 197 9.23 4.20 34.07
CA THR A 197 10.50 3.96 34.75
C THR A 197 11.55 4.85 34.11
N GLY A 198 11.97 5.89 34.81
CA GLY A 198 12.87 6.91 34.29
C GLY A 198 12.96 8.11 35.24
N ARG A 199 13.74 9.13 34.87
CA ARG A 199 13.90 10.38 35.64
C ARG A 199 13.73 11.65 34.82
N HIS A 200 13.50 11.53 33.50
CA HIS A 200 13.49 12.63 32.54
C HIS A 200 12.19 12.63 31.73
N CYS A 201 11.06 12.73 32.42
CA CYS A 201 9.76 12.91 31.80
C CYS A 201 9.00 13.96 32.60
N ASP A 202 8.81 15.13 32.01
CA ASP A 202 8.18 16.27 32.71
C ASP A 202 6.70 16.04 33.02
N LEU A 203 6.10 15.02 32.39
CA LEU A 203 4.73 14.58 32.65
C LEU A 203 4.67 13.46 33.70
N ALA A 204 5.79 12.85 34.07
CA ALA A 204 5.78 11.77 35.05
C ALA A 204 5.40 12.31 36.43
N ALA A 205 4.27 11.87 36.96
CA ALA A 205 3.81 12.25 38.28
C ALA A 205 3.31 11.04 39.06
N ARG A 206 3.34 11.11 40.40
CA ARG A 206 2.69 10.10 41.23
C ARG A 206 1.18 10.33 41.22
N GLY A 207 0.44 9.32 40.80
CA GLY A 207 -1.02 9.36 40.74
C GLY A 207 -1.67 8.01 41.02
N TYR A 208 -2.98 7.95 40.84
CA TYR A 208 -3.72 6.69 40.91
C TYR A 208 -3.27 5.73 39.79
N SER A 209 -2.96 4.48 40.12
CA SER A 209 -2.56 3.47 39.13
C SER A 209 -3.71 2.53 38.83
N ARG A 210 -4.19 2.52 37.58
CA ARG A 210 -5.19 1.52 37.12
C ARG A 210 -4.63 0.10 37.16
N ASP A 211 -3.33 -0.07 36.96
CA ASP A 211 -2.65 -1.36 36.96
C ASP A 211 -2.21 -1.82 38.37
N ALA A 212 -2.70 -1.14 39.42
CA ALA A 212 -2.37 -1.37 40.82
C ALA A 212 -0.85 -1.31 41.14
N LYS A 213 -0.05 -0.68 40.27
CA LYS A 213 1.40 -0.57 40.42
C LYS A 213 1.73 0.55 41.42
N LYS A 214 2.22 0.17 42.60
CA LYS A 214 2.59 1.10 43.66
C LYS A 214 3.99 1.67 43.46
N GLY A 215 4.19 2.93 43.84
CA GLY A 215 5.51 3.56 43.95
C GLY A 215 6.12 4.04 42.63
N CYS A 216 5.45 3.84 41.49
CA CYS A 216 5.89 4.33 40.19
C CYS A 216 5.17 5.64 39.83
N GLU A 217 5.88 6.53 39.14
CA GLU A 217 5.27 7.66 38.45
C GLU A 217 4.51 7.17 37.22
N GLN A 218 3.58 7.99 36.75
CA GLN A 218 2.65 7.65 35.70
C GLN A 218 2.39 8.85 34.79
N ILE A 219 1.91 8.53 33.59
CA ILE A 219 1.31 9.47 32.64
C ILE A 219 -0.08 8.97 32.26
N GLU A 220 -0.97 9.91 31.96
CA GLU A 220 -2.34 9.63 31.52
C GLU A 220 -2.52 10.04 30.07
N TYR A 221 -3.29 9.25 29.31
CA TYR A 221 -3.68 9.55 27.93
C TYR A 221 -5.19 9.67 27.88
N GLY A 222 -5.70 10.82 27.47
CA GLY A 222 -7.12 11.02 27.16
C GLY A 222 -7.35 10.86 25.67
N LEU A 223 -8.25 9.95 25.29
CA LEU A 223 -8.66 9.75 23.90
C LEU A 223 -10.12 10.20 23.73
N LEU A 224 -10.34 11.11 22.80
CA LEU A 224 -11.67 11.52 22.37
C LEU A 224 -12.02 10.83 21.06
N THR A 225 -13.19 10.19 20.98
CA THR A 225 -13.69 9.53 19.78
C THR A 225 -15.09 10.01 19.38
N ASP A 226 -15.45 9.77 18.13
CA ASP A 226 -16.85 9.81 17.68
C ASP A 226 -17.64 8.60 18.26
N PRO A 227 -18.97 8.53 18.05
CA PRO A 227 -19.79 7.40 18.52
C PRO A 227 -19.44 6.04 17.90
N ASP A 228 -18.77 6.03 16.74
CA ASP A 228 -18.29 4.82 16.08
C ASP A 228 -16.90 4.38 16.60
N GLY A 229 -16.34 5.10 17.58
CA GLY A 229 -15.02 4.82 18.15
C GLY A 229 -13.84 5.33 17.32
N ARG A 230 -14.06 6.18 16.31
CA ARG A 230 -12.97 6.76 15.51
C ARG A 230 -12.23 7.82 16.33
N PRO A 231 -10.89 7.78 16.43
CA PRO A 231 -10.12 8.75 17.20
C PRO A 231 -10.18 10.14 16.57
N VAL A 232 -10.53 11.14 17.39
CA VAL A 232 -10.66 12.55 16.98
C VAL A 232 -9.56 13.42 17.59
N ALA A 233 -9.25 13.22 18.87
CA ALA A 233 -8.21 13.96 19.57
C ALA A 233 -7.57 13.11 20.67
N ILE A 234 -6.30 13.38 20.97
CA ILE A 234 -5.57 12.72 22.04
C ILE A 234 -4.80 13.73 22.89
N ARG A 235 -4.76 13.56 24.21
CA ARG A 235 -3.92 14.40 25.08
C ARG A 235 -3.15 13.51 26.05
N VAL A 236 -1.94 13.94 26.39
CA VAL A 236 -1.11 13.31 27.41
C VAL A 236 -1.00 14.28 28.58
N PHE A 237 -1.27 13.79 29.78
CA PHE A 237 -1.30 14.58 31.01
C PHE A 237 -0.39 13.97 32.07
N PRO A 238 0.10 14.78 33.02
CA PRO A 238 0.62 14.24 34.26
C PRO A 238 -0.45 13.45 35.01
N ALA A 239 -0.03 12.40 35.71
CA ALA A 239 -0.97 11.59 36.47
C ALA A 239 -1.67 12.39 37.56
N THR A 240 -2.98 12.16 37.71
CA THR A 240 -3.80 12.84 38.69
C THR A 240 -3.68 12.10 40.04
N PRO A 241 -3.31 12.78 41.14
CA PRO A 241 -3.37 12.17 42.47
C PRO A 241 -4.85 11.89 42.83
N PRO A 242 -5.15 10.78 43.52
CA PRO A 242 -6.52 10.48 43.92
C PRO A 242 -7.06 11.63 44.77
N THR A 243 -8.18 12.22 44.35
CA THR A 243 -8.93 13.15 45.18
C THR A 243 -9.46 12.35 46.38
N ARG A 244 -8.79 12.42 47.54
CA ARG A 244 -9.45 12.03 48.78
C ARG A 244 -10.64 12.97 48.94
N PRO A 245 -11.88 12.48 49.11
CA PRO A 245 -12.94 13.34 49.60
C PRO A 245 -12.43 13.93 50.92
N ARG A 246 -12.37 15.26 51.03
CA ARG A 246 -12.15 15.88 52.33
C ARG A 246 -13.30 15.42 53.20
N SER A 247 -13.00 14.57 54.18
CA SER A 247 -13.94 14.30 55.27
C SER A 247 -14.35 15.66 55.83
N PRO A 248 -15.66 15.98 55.92
CA PRO A 248 -16.06 17.17 56.64
C PRO A 248 -15.59 16.98 58.08
N THR A 249 -14.63 17.80 58.49
CA THR A 249 -14.18 17.89 59.87
C THR A 249 -15.39 18.13 60.76
N ARG A 250 -15.67 17.18 61.67
CA ARG A 250 -16.47 17.41 62.87
C ARG A 250 -15.57 18.00 63.96
#